data_AF-A0A9P6X1W5-F1
#
_entry.id   AF-A0A9P6X1W5-F1
#
_cell.length_a   1.000
_cell.length_b   1.000
_cell.length_c   1.000
_cell.angle_alpha   90.00
_cell.angle_beta   90.00
_cell.angle_gamma   90.00
#
_symmetry.space_group_name_H-M   'P 1'
#
loop_
_entity.id
_entity.type
_entity.pdbx_description
1 polymer ?
#
loop_
_entity_poly.entity_id
_entity_poly.type
_entity_poly.pdbx_seq_one_letter_code
_entity_poly.pdbx_strand_id
1 'polypeptide(L)'
;MVLINKTSLAFTRWCSSNKLKFLNAIEDKNHGARKRNLFVMDEIYHDCLITSITEYLPNYQQSLKALQNNSFEIVGYVRKSPTADTLDNRVKLLHQMIDNLRSRSFATRIFVSSSSKASTAFVERDLKVDEKIYEQLNKVDGTPTTLTQQLDRMVLRLNSELSPPPPRPTLHRLDSTP
;
A
#
# COMPACT_ATOMS: atom_id res chain seq x y z
N MET A 1 11.61 -7.37 -22.39
CA MET A 1 11.03 -7.06 -23.72
C MET A 1 12.18 -6.99 -24.71
N VAL A 2 12.39 -8.05 -25.50
CA VAL A 2 13.54 -8.11 -26.41
C VAL A 2 13.12 -7.51 -27.75
N LEU A 3 13.72 -6.38 -28.12
CA LEU A 3 13.50 -5.68 -29.40
C LEU A 3 14.36 -6.32 -30.49
N ILE A 4 14.22 -7.62 -30.72
CA ILE A 4 14.92 -8.28 -31.83
C ILE A 4 14.20 -7.91 -33.13
N ASN A 5 14.92 -7.32 -34.08
CA ASN A 5 14.49 -7.02 -35.47
C ASN A 5 13.40 -5.94 -35.68
N LYS A 6 13.31 -4.89 -34.85
CA LYS A 6 12.55 -3.68 -35.24
C LYS A 6 13.47 -2.63 -35.82
N THR A 7 13.09 -2.06 -36.97
CA THR A 7 13.79 -0.91 -37.55
C THR A 7 13.76 0.26 -36.57
N SER A 8 14.79 1.11 -36.59
CA SER A 8 14.87 2.32 -35.76
C SER A 8 13.60 3.18 -35.88
N LEU A 9 13.03 3.27 -37.09
CA LEU A 9 11.78 3.97 -37.37
C LEU A 9 10.57 3.38 -36.62
N ALA A 10 10.44 2.04 -36.59
CA ALA A 10 9.37 1.36 -35.87
C ALA A 10 9.48 1.59 -34.35
N PHE A 11 10.71 1.59 -33.82
CA PHE A 11 10.98 1.92 -32.43
C PHE A 11 10.60 3.38 -32.12
N THR A 12 11.03 4.35 -32.94
CA THR A 12 10.68 5.78 -32.74
C THR A 12 9.17 6.00 -32.76
N ARG A 13 8.45 5.40 -33.71
CA ARG A 13 6.98 5.48 -33.78
C ARG A 13 6.33 4.93 -32.51
N TRP A 14 6.78 3.78 -32.04
CA TRP A 14 6.28 3.18 -30.81
C TRP A 14 6.51 4.10 -29.60
N CYS A 15 7.71 4.68 -29.47
CA CYS A 15 8.02 5.63 -28.41
C CYS A 15 7.09 6.85 -28.44
N SER A 16 6.79 7.39 -29.64
CA SER A 16 5.90 8.54 -29.82
C SER A 16 4.46 8.20 -29.43
N SER A 17 3.94 7.07 -29.89
CA SER A 17 2.60 6.60 -29.56
C SER A 17 2.42 6.35 -28.05
N ASN A 18 3.48 5.93 -27.37
CA ASN A 18 3.49 5.69 -25.92
C ASN A 18 3.87 6.93 -25.09
N LYS A 19 4.01 8.10 -25.73
CA LYS A 19 4.30 9.38 -25.07
C LYS A 19 5.51 9.31 -24.13
N LEU A 20 6.55 8.58 -24.52
CA LEU A 20 7.74 8.42 -23.68
C LEU A 20 8.41 9.78 -23.47
N LYS A 21 8.68 10.10 -22.20
CA LYS A 21 9.15 11.44 -21.78
C LYS A 21 10.42 11.91 -22.49
N PHE A 22 11.29 10.99 -22.92
CA PHE A 22 12.52 11.33 -23.61
C PHE A 22 12.30 11.88 -25.04
N LEU A 23 11.12 11.66 -25.63
CA LEU A 23 10.73 12.32 -26.90
C LEU A 23 10.27 13.77 -26.71
N ASN A 24 10.01 14.18 -25.46
CA ASN A 24 9.72 15.57 -25.11
C ASN A 24 10.99 16.36 -24.75
N ALA A 25 12.18 15.74 -24.89
CA ALA A 25 13.44 16.46 -24.73
C ALA A 25 13.57 17.58 -25.77
N ILE A 26 14.19 18.69 -25.37
CA ILE A 26 14.35 19.89 -26.21
C ILE A 26 15.04 19.50 -27.52
N GLU A 27 14.41 19.87 -28.63
CA GLU A 27 14.97 19.66 -29.97
C GLU A 27 16.01 20.73 -30.27
N ASP A 28 17.21 20.31 -30.62
CA ASP A 28 18.21 21.16 -31.23
C ASP A 28 18.09 21.07 -32.77
N LYS A 29 18.04 22.23 -33.43
CA LYS A 29 17.91 22.37 -34.89
C LYS A 29 19.22 22.90 -35.47
N ASN A 30 20.29 22.12 -35.33
CA ASN A 30 21.58 22.43 -35.94
C ASN A 30 21.76 21.68 -37.27
N HIS A 31 22.11 22.40 -38.33
CA HIS A 31 22.45 21.89 -39.67
C HIS A 31 21.41 20.96 -40.34
N GLY A 32 20.12 21.31 -40.27
CA GLY A 32 19.05 20.61 -41.00
C GLY A 32 18.64 19.25 -40.41
N ALA A 33 19.32 18.76 -39.38
CA ALA A 33 18.96 17.57 -38.63
C ALA A 33 18.31 17.95 -37.28
N ARG A 34 17.21 17.29 -36.93
CA ARG A 34 16.60 17.43 -35.60
C ARG A 34 17.30 16.47 -34.63
N LYS A 35 17.96 17.01 -33.61
CA LYS A 35 18.64 16.22 -32.56
C LYS A 35 17.95 16.43 -31.22
N ARG A 36 18.00 15.42 -30.34
CA ARG A 36 17.53 15.52 -28.94
C ARG A 36 18.61 14.98 -28.02
N ASN A 37 18.95 15.72 -26.98
CA ASN A 37 19.89 15.27 -25.97
C ASN A 37 19.18 14.30 -25.02
N LEU A 38 19.71 13.08 -24.92
CA LEU A 38 19.20 12.04 -24.05
C LEU A 38 20.25 11.70 -23.01
N PHE A 39 19.85 11.71 -21.74
CA PHE A 39 20.67 11.16 -20.66
C PHE A 39 20.39 9.66 -20.59
N VAL A 40 21.44 8.87 -20.82
CA VAL A 40 21.40 7.42 -20.67
C VAL A 40 22.15 7.07 -19.40
N MET A 41 21.64 6.11 -18.64
CA MET A 41 22.33 5.60 -17.46
C MET A 41 23.61 4.89 -17.89
N ASP A 42 24.72 5.24 -17.27
CA ASP A 42 26.01 4.59 -17.48
C ASP A 42 25.90 3.07 -17.23
N GLU A 43 26.58 2.28 -18.07
CA GLU A 43 26.55 0.82 -18.04
C GLU A 43 26.96 0.27 -16.67
N ILE A 44 27.85 0.97 -15.96
CA ILE A 44 28.28 0.60 -14.60
C ILE A 44 27.13 0.51 -13.59
N TYR A 45 25.98 1.14 -13.85
CA TYR A 45 24.81 1.11 -12.98
C TYR A 45 23.74 0.11 -13.42
N HIS A 46 23.89 -0.52 -14.60
CA HIS A 46 22.84 -1.39 -15.16
C HIS A 46 22.58 -2.59 -14.26
N ASP A 47 23.63 -3.31 -13.85
CA ASP A 47 23.49 -4.50 -13.02
C ASP A 47 22.86 -4.18 -11.67
N CYS A 48 23.28 -3.08 -11.04
CA CYS A 48 22.71 -2.62 -9.77
C CYS A 48 21.22 -2.27 -9.91
N LEU A 49 20.84 -1.59 -10.99
CA LEU A 49 19.44 -1.27 -11.28
C LEU A 49 18.61 -2.53 -11.56
N ILE A 50 19.12 -3.45 -12.38
CA ILE A 50 18.46 -4.72 -12.71
C ILE A 50 18.20 -5.48 -11.41
N THR A 51 19.25 -5.68 -10.61
CA THR A 51 19.19 -6.36 -9.31
C THR A 51 18.15 -5.70 -8.41
N SER A 52 18.21 -4.37 -8.26
CA SER A 52 17.27 -3.62 -7.44
C SER A 52 15.82 -3.81 -7.89
N ILE A 53 15.54 -3.87 -9.19
CA ILE A 53 14.19 -4.09 -9.73
C ILE A 53 13.74 -5.53 -9.53
N THR A 54 14.60 -6.50 -9.85
CA THR A 54 14.23 -7.93 -9.86
C THR A 54 14.13 -8.51 -8.45
N GLU A 55 14.96 -8.03 -7.52
CA GLU A 55 15.03 -8.57 -6.16
C GLU A 55 14.13 -7.84 -5.16
N TYR A 56 13.67 -6.61 -5.48
CA TYR A 56 12.85 -5.84 -4.55
C TYR A 56 11.61 -6.60 -4.05
N LEU A 57 10.82 -7.19 -4.96
CA LEU A 57 9.59 -7.86 -4.58
C LEU A 57 9.86 -9.17 -3.80
N PRO A 58 10.75 -10.08 -4.24
CA PRO A 58 11.13 -11.25 -3.44
C PRO A 58 11.65 -10.89 -2.05
N ASN A 59 12.57 -9.93 -1.94
CA ASN A 59 13.17 -9.55 -0.66
C ASN A 59 12.13 -8.91 0.27
N TYR A 60 11.26 -8.05 -0.27
CA TYR A 60 10.14 -7.48 0.48
C TYR A 60 9.20 -8.57 1.01
N GLN A 61 8.79 -9.51 0.16
CA GLN A 61 7.91 -10.61 0.55
C GLN A 61 8.56 -11.55 1.57
N GLN A 62 9.87 -11.80 1.47
CA GLN A 62 10.59 -12.60 2.45
C GLN A 62 10.56 -11.96 3.84
N SER A 63 10.82 -10.64 3.93
CA SER A 63 10.73 -9.89 5.19
C SER A 63 9.33 -9.97 5.81
N LEU A 64 8.28 -9.89 5.00
CA LEU A 64 6.90 -10.00 5.49
C LEU A 64 6.56 -11.42 5.97
N LYS A 65 7.01 -12.46 5.28
CA LYS A 65 6.85 -13.85 5.75
C LYS A 65 7.56 -14.08 7.08
N ALA A 66 8.73 -13.47 7.27
CA ALA A 66 9.41 -13.53 8.56
C ALA A 66 8.57 -12.92 9.69
N LEU A 67 7.87 -11.79 9.44
CA LEU A 67 6.93 -11.23 10.41
C LEU A 67 5.76 -12.18 10.69
N GLN A 68 5.15 -12.76 9.66
CA GLN A 68 4.04 -13.72 9.84
C GLN A 68 4.48 -14.96 10.63
N ASN A 69 5.68 -15.48 10.39
CA ASN A 69 6.23 -16.60 11.16
C ASN A 69 6.46 -16.26 12.63
N ASN A 70 6.67 -14.97 12.95
CA ASN A 70 6.73 -14.45 14.31
C ASN A 70 5.34 -14.06 14.86
N SER A 71 4.28 -14.61 14.29
CA SER A 71 2.88 -14.38 14.69
C SER A 71 2.41 -12.93 14.60
N PHE A 72 3.08 -12.09 13.80
CA PHE A 72 2.60 -10.75 13.51
C PHE A 72 1.50 -10.77 12.45
N GLU A 73 0.45 -10.00 12.69
CA GLU A 73 -0.60 -9.76 11.71
C GLU A 73 -0.24 -8.56 10.82
N ILE A 74 -0.35 -8.73 9.49
CA ILE A 74 -0.07 -7.66 8.54
C ILE A 74 -1.39 -6.96 8.19
N VAL A 75 -1.53 -5.72 8.65
CA VAL A 75 -2.69 -4.87 8.34
C VAL A 75 -2.36 -3.94 7.17
N GLY A 76 -3.13 -4.05 6.10
CA GLY A 76 -3.08 -3.18 4.93
C GLY A 76 -4.03 -2.00 5.05
N TYR A 77 -3.61 -0.84 4.52
CA TYR A 77 -4.44 0.34 4.42
C TYR A 77 -4.41 0.91 3.00
N VAL A 78 -5.59 1.16 2.44
CA VAL A 78 -5.77 1.78 1.13
C VAL A 78 -6.39 3.15 1.33
N ARG A 79 -5.87 4.15 0.61
CA ARG A 79 -6.48 5.49 0.57
C ARG A 79 -6.52 6.01 -0.85
N LYS A 80 -7.65 6.61 -1.22
CA LYS A 80 -7.71 7.50 -2.39
C LYS A 80 -7.99 8.93 -1.99
N SER A 81 -7.28 9.85 -2.63
CA SER A 81 -7.55 11.28 -2.52
C SER A 81 -8.88 11.63 -3.18
N PRO A 82 -9.53 12.74 -2.76
CA PRO A 82 -10.64 13.31 -3.51
C PRO A 82 -10.18 13.70 -4.91
N THR A 83 -10.94 13.28 -5.92
CA THR A 83 -10.72 13.60 -7.35
C THR A 83 -12.08 13.65 -8.04
N ALA A 84 -12.12 14.19 -9.26
CA ALA A 84 -13.31 14.17 -10.11
C ALA A 84 -13.53 12.82 -10.83
N ASP A 85 -12.92 11.73 -10.34
CA ASP A 85 -13.11 10.40 -10.93
C ASP A 85 -14.54 9.90 -10.74
N THR A 86 -15.05 9.15 -11.72
CA THR A 86 -16.32 8.43 -11.60
C THR A 86 -16.26 7.38 -10.49
N LEU A 87 -17.45 7.00 -10.00
CA LEU A 87 -17.60 5.94 -9.00
C LEU A 87 -16.86 4.66 -9.42
N ASP A 88 -17.13 4.18 -10.64
CA ASP A 88 -16.56 2.93 -11.16
C ASP A 88 -15.02 2.98 -11.27
N ASN A 89 -14.47 4.10 -11.74
CA ASN A 89 -13.02 4.26 -11.82
C ASN A 89 -12.39 4.25 -10.43
N ARG A 90 -13.03 4.88 -9.45
CA ARG A 90 -12.55 4.87 -8.07
C ARG A 90 -12.59 3.47 -7.47
N VAL A 91 -13.70 2.74 -7.62
CA VAL A 91 -13.83 1.35 -7.17
C VAL A 91 -12.74 0.47 -7.80
N LYS A 92 -12.55 0.57 -9.11
CA LYS A 92 -11.51 -0.17 -9.85
C LYS A 92 -10.11 0.12 -9.30
N LEU A 93 -9.77 1.38 -9.07
CA LEU A 93 -8.46 1.76 -8.53
C LEU A 93 -8.27 1.25 -7.09
N LEU A 94 -9.32 1.32 -6.27
CA LEU A 94 -9.29 0.79 -4.91
C LEU A 94 -9.10 -0.73 -4.92
N HIS A 95 -9.82 -1.48 -5.76
CA HIS A 95 -9.61 -2.93 -5.94
C HIS A 95 -8.17 -3.24 -6.34
N GLN A 96 -7.59 -2.52 -7.31
CA GLN A 96 -6.19 -2.74 -7.69
C GLN A 96 -5.22 -2.52 -6.52
N MET A 97 -5.48 -1.53 -5.66
CA MET A 97 -4.68 -1.31 -4.46
C MET A 97 -4.87 -2.43 -3.44
N ILE A 98 -6.12 -2.90 -3.23
CA ILE A 98 -6.46 -4.02 -2.35
C ILE A 98 -5.74 -5.30 -2.82
N ASP A 99 -5.84 -5.63 -4.11
CA ASP A 99 -5.23 -6.82 -4.69
C ASP A 99 -3.70 -6.77 -4.58
N ASN A 100 -3.09 -5.60 -4.74
CA ASN A 100 -1.66 -5.41 -4.51
C ASN A 100 -1.28 -5.67 -3.04
N LEU A 101 -2.05 -5.16 -2.08
CA LEU A 101 -1.79 -5.42 -0.66
C LEU A 101 -1.94 -6.90 -0.30
N ARG A 102 -2.93 -7.61 -0.88
CA ARG A 102 -3.09 -9.06 -0.68
C ARG A 102 -1.95 -9.86 -1.30
N SER A 103 -1.65 -9.61 -2.57
CA SER A 103 -0.72 -10.44 -3.36
C SER A 103 0.75 -10.10 -3.09
N ARG A 104 1.09 -8.82 -2.94
CA ARG A 104 2.48 -8.37 -2.77
C ARG A 104 2.87 -8.20 -1.32
N SER A 105 1.93 -7.75 -0.48
CA SER A 105 2.19 -7.42 0.93
C SER A 105 1.61 -8.42 1.92
N PHE A 106 0.97 -9.50 1.45
CA PHE A 106 0.35 -10.53 2.30
C PHE A 106 -0.54 -9.99 3.43
N ALA A 107 -1.17 -8.84 3.19
CA ALA A 107 -2.05 -8.22 4.18
C ALA A 107 -3.22 -9.16 4.49
N THR A 108 -3.42 -9.46 5.77
CA THR A 108 -4.50 -10.34 6.27
C THR A 108 -5.77 -9.57 6.55
N ARG A 109 -5.64 -8.28 6.90
CA ARG A 109 -6.76 -7.34 7.00
C ARG A 109 -6.50 -6.12 6.13
N ILE A 110 -7.53 -5.59 5.48
CA ILE A 110 -7.42 -4.40 4.64
C ILE A 110 -8.51 -3.39 5.00
N PHE A 111 -8.08 -2.20 5.36
CA PHE A 111 -8.97 -1.06 5.63
C PHE A 111 -8.85 -0.04 4.51
N VAL A 112 -9.99 0.51 4.10
CA VAL A 112 -10.05 1.40 2.94
C VAL A 112 -10.60 2.76 3.34
N SER A 113 -10.00 3.79 2.76
CA SER A 113 -10.46 5.17 2.76
C SER A 113 -10.73 5.59 1.32
N SER A 114 -12.00 5.71 0.93
CA SER A 114 -12.38 5.90 -0.47
C SER A 114 -12.11 7.32 -0.97
N SER A 115 -12.19 8.31 -0.08
CA SER A 115 -11.98 9.72 -0.44
C SER A 115 -11.52 10.55 0.76
N SER A 116 -10.21 10.67 0.96
CA SER A 116 -9.65 11.52 2.01
C SER A 116 -8.32 12.17 1.64
N LYS A 117 -8.11 13.39 2.13
CA LYS A 117 -6.86 14.12 1.93
C LYS A 117 -5.75 13.50 2.78
N ALA A 118 -4.51 13.57 2.30
CA ALA A 118 -3.37 13.11 3.08
C ALA A 118 -3.19 13.90 4.39
N SER A 119 -3.54 15.19 4.36
CA SER A 119 -3.50 16.10 5.51
C SER A 119 -4.61 15.86 6.54
N THR A 120 -5.66 15.11 6.21
CA THR A 120 -6.72 14.77 7.17
C THR A 120 -6.17 13.74 8.15
N ALA A 121 -6.35 13.99 9.45
CA ALA A 121 -5.94 13.08 10.51
C ALA A 121 -6.63 11.72 10.33
N PHE A 122 -5.94 10.62 10.67
CA PHE A 122 -6.42 9.27 10.35
C PHE A 122 -7.81 8.98 10.92
N VAL A 123 -8.07 9.40 12.17
CA VAL A 123 -9.35 9.22 12.88
C VAL A 123 -10.50 9.99 12.23
N GLU A 124 -10.19 11.08 11.52
CA GLU A 124 -11.17 11.95 10.87
C GLU A 124 -11.46 11.53 9.42
N ARG A 125 -10.76 10.51 8.89
CA ARG A 125 -10.96 10.05 7.51
C ARG A 125 -12.24 9.23 7.41
N ASP A 126 -13.00 9.53 6.35
CA ASP A 126 -14.26 8.87 6.00
C ASP A 126 -15.30 8.85 7.13
N LEU A 127 -15.35 9.90 7.97
CA LEU A 127 -16.46 10.11 8.92
C LEU A 127 -17.83 10.11 8.21
N LYS A 128 -17.85 10.49 6.92
CA LYS A 128 -18.98 10.34 6.02
C LYS A 128 -18.61 9.32 4.97
N VAL A 129 -18.95 8.06 5.24
CA VAL A 129 -18.70 6.93 4.36
C VAL A 129 -19.58 7.06 3.12
N ASP A 130 -18.98 6.97 1.93
CA ASP A 130 -19.75 6.81 0.68
C ASP A 130 -20.13 5.34 0.52
N GLU A 131 -21.29 4.97 1.09
CA GLU A 131 -21.78 3.59 1.16
C GLU A 131 -21.76 2.88 -0.21
N LYS A 132 -22.09 3.60 -1.28
CA LYS A 132 -22.10 3.06 -2.66
C LYS A 132 -20.75 2.52 -3.10
N ILE A 133 -19.65 3.13 -2.64
CA ILE A 133 -18.30 2.64 -2.93
C ILE A 133 -18.06 1.35 -2.15
N TYR A 134 -18.33 1.35 -0.85
CA TYR A 134 -18.01 0.22 0.02
C TYR A 134 -18.85 -1.02 -0.30
N GLU A 135 -20.10 -0.85 -0.74
CA GLU A 135 -20.94 -1.94 -1.26
C GLU A 135 -20.31 -2.67 -2.45
N GLN A 136 -19.48 -1.98 -3.24
CA GLN A 136 -18.78 -2.55 -4.40
C GLN A 136 -17.36 -3.04 -4.07
N LEU A 137 -16.85 -2.75 -2.87
CA LEU A 137 -15.52 -3.20 -2.45
C LEU A 137 -15.58 -4.62 -1.91
N ASN A 138 -14.85 -5.53 -2.56
CA ASN A 138 -14.68 -6.91 -2.09
C ASN A 138 -13.39 -7.04 -1.27
N LYS A 139 -13.37 -7.99 -0.32
CA LYS A 139 -12.17 -8.36 0.47
C LYS A 139 -11.61 -7.23 1.35
N VAL A 140 -12.48 -6.34 1.81
CA VAL A 140 -12.17 -5.27 2.77
C VAL A 140 -12.71 -5.63 4.14
N ASP A 141 -11.96 -5.27 5.17
CA ASP A 141 -12.25 -5.56 6.58
C ASP A 141 -12.89 -4.36 7.30
N GLY A 142 -12.91 -3.19 6.65
CA GLY A 142 -13.63 -2.01 7.13
C GLY A 142 -13.06 -0.68 6.67
N THR A 143 -13.43 0.37 7.40
CA THR A 143 -12.99 1.75 7.18
C THR A 143 -11.88 2.13 8.18
N PRO A 144 -11.27 3.33 8.09
CA PRO A 144 -10.28 3.79 9.08
C PRO A 144 -10.86 3.77 10.50
N THR A 145 -12.15 4.11 10.65
CA THR A 145 -12.86 4.07 11.93
C THR A 145 -12.91 2.66 12.51
N THR A 146 -13.19 1.64 11.68
CA THR A 146 -13.18 0.24 12.11
C THR A 146 -11.80 -0.18 12.61
N LEU A 147 -10.73 0.23 11.92
CA LEU A 147 -9.36 -0.05 12.35
C LEU A 147 -9.05 0.59 13.71
N THR A 148 -9.36 1.87 13.89
CA THR A 148 -9.14 2.56 15.17
C THR A 148 -9.85 1.85 16.32
N GLN A 149 -11.12 1.48 16.13
CA GLN A 149 -11.89 0.73 17.14
C GLN A 149 -11.29 -0.65 17.45
N GLN A 150 -10.74 -1.34 16.46
CA GLN A 150 -10.07 -2.62 16.67
C GLN A 150 -8.79 -2.46 17.49
N LEU A 151 -7.98 -1.45 17.16
CA LEU A 151 -6.75 -1.15 17.91
C LEU A 151 -7.04 -0.76 19.36
N ASP A 152 -8.05 0.07 19.60
CA ASP A 152 -8.45 0.45 20.96
C ASP A 152 -8.86 -0.78 21.78
N ARG A 153 -9.62 -1.70 21.19
CA ARG A 153 -10.00 -2.97 21.85
C ARG A 153 -8.79 -3.84 22.15
N MET A 154 -7.81 -3.91 21.26
CA MET A 154 -6.58 -4.68 21.48
C MET A 154 -5.77 -4.09 22.65
N VAL A 155 -5.66 -2.76 22.73
CA VAL A 155 -4.98 -2.09 23.85
C VAL A 155 -5.68 -2.35 25.18
N LEU A 156 -7.01 -2.24 25.22
CA LEU A 156 -7.79 -2.52 26.43
C LEU A 156 -7.61 -3.97 26.90
N ARG A 157 -7.59 -4.93 25.97
CA ARG A 157 -7.36 -6.34 26.29
C ARG A 157 -5.97 -6.56 26.89
N LEU A 158 -4.93 -6.02 26.27
CA LEU A 158 -3.56 -6.14 26.79
C LEU A 158 -3.45 -5.54 28.20
N ASN A 159 -4.07 -4.38 28.43
CA ASN A 159 -4.10 -3.75 29.75
C ASN A 159 -4.85 -4.59 30.80
N SER A 160 -5.90 -5.32 30.40
CA SER A 160 -6.64 -6.22 31.30
C SER A 160 -5.85 -7.49 31.67
N GLU A 161 -5.07 -8.03 30.74
CA GLU A 161 -4.23 -9.22 30.96
C GLU A 161 -2.99 -8.91 31.81
N LEU A 162 -2.55 -7.66 31.85
CA LEU A 162 -1.45 -7.15 32.68
C LEU A 162 -1.89 -6.74 34.10
N SER A 163 -3.20 -6.71 34.38
CA SER A 163 -3.70 -6.34 35.71
C SER A 163 -3.43 -7.48 36.71
N PRO A 164 -2.91 -7.20 37.92
CA PRO A 164 -2.66 -8.25 38.91
C PRO A 164 -3.97 -8.96 39.28
N PRO A 165 -3.93 -10.28 39.52
CA PRO A 165 -5.12 -11.02 39.93
C PRO A 165 -5.70 -10.41 41.22
N PRO A 166 -7.04 -10.42 41.38
CA PRO A 166 -7.66 -9.88 42.58
C PRO A 166 -7.09 -10.55 43.83
N PRO A 167 -6.91 -9.81 44.94
CA PRO A 167 -6.40 -10.38 46.18
C PRO A 167 -7.29 -11.55 46.60
N ARG A 168 -6.64 -12.68 46.89
CA ARG A 168 -7.30 -13.90 47.33
C ARG A 168 -8.11 -13.57 48.59
N PRO A 169 -9.40 -13.94 48.69
CA PRO A 169 -10.19 -13.60 49.87
C PRO A 169 -9.50 -14.15 51.12
N THR A 170 -9.12 -13.25 52.02
CA THR A 170 -8.61 -13.63 53.33
C THR A 170 -9.76 -14.28 54.09
N LEU A 171 -9.72 -15.60 54.22
CA LEU A 171 -10.57 -16.32 55.16
C LEU A 171 -10.23 -15.79 56.54
N HIS A 172 -11.04 -14.87 57.06
CA HIS A 172 -11.02 -14.56 58.48
C HIS A 172 -11.38 -15.85 59.22
N ARG A 173 -10.36 -16.48 59.79
CA ARG A 173 -10.53 -17.55 60.77
C ARG A 173 -11.30 -16.90 61.93
N LEU A 174 -12.57 -17.25 62.06
CA LEU A 174 -13.33 -16.96 63.26
C LEU A 174 -12.68 -17.78 64.37
N ASP A 175 -11.73 -17.16 65.08
CA ASP A 175 -11.22 -17.69 66.32
C ASP A 175 -12.37 -17.64 67.32
N SER A 176 -13.02 -18.79 67.49
CA SER A 176 -13.93 -19.06 68.60
C SER A 176 -13.12 -19.00 69.90
N THR A 177 -13.23 -17.89 70.63
CA THR A 177 -12.79 -17.77 72.02
C THR A 177 -13.68 -18.63 72.93
N PRO A 178 -13.11 -19.39 73.88
CA PRO A 178 -13.85 -20.01 74.97
C PRO A 178 -14.31 -18.99 76.02
#